data_AF-A0A290Q3E9-F1
#
_entry.id   AF-A0A290Q3E9-F1
#
_cell.length_a   1.000
_cell.length_b   1.000
_cell.length_c   1.000
_cell.angle_alpha   90.00
_cell.angle_beta   90.00
_cell.angle_gamma   90.00
#
_symmetry.space_group_name_H-M   'P 1'
#
loop_
_entity.id
_entity.type
_entity.pdbx_description
1 polymer ?
#
loop_
_entity_poly.entity_id
_entity_poly.type
_entity_poly.pdbx_seq_one_letter_code
_entity_poly.pdbx_strand_id
1 'polypeptide(L)'
;MKLVLPLLALALLAGCITPQVTQSAGKLVTPATAVGRNPSWTPTAEEIAAIEKDIAVLLANPDQRVFGLGQTLPPHPFSEYIARFTAAGPLDNKFIMGLAAIPSTVPRDEFLAASTSDAHAVEISKAPQNFQFIYNLKQKHLVEIRFNKQPAQP
;
A
#
# COMPACT_ATOMS: atom_id res chain seq x y z
N MET A 1 29.60 -27.89 -54.60
CA MET A 1 30.37 -27.57 -53.38
C MET A 1 30.30 -26.06 -53.20
N LYS A 2 29.80 -25.43 -52.14
CA LYS A 2 29.28 -25.84 -50.82
C LYS A 2 28.10 -24.92 -50.50
N LEU A 3 27.05 -25.51 -49.94
CA LEU A 3 26.02 -24.85 -49.14
C LEU A 3 26.64 -24.26 -47.88
N VAL A 4 26.21 -23.07 -47.46
CA VAL A 4 26.05 -22.70 -46.03
C VAL A 4 24.83 -21.77 -45.92
N LEU A 5 23.97 -22.13 -44.98
CA LEU A 5 22.65 -21.62 -44.64
C LEU A 5 22.62 -20.16 -44.15
N PRO A 6 21.43 -19.51 -44.19
CA PRO A 6 21.14 -18.27 -43.48
C PRO A 6 20.84 -18.57 -42.01
N LEU A 7 21.48 -17.87 -41.08
CA LEU A 7 21.16 -17.94 -39.66
C LEU A 7 21.58 -16.63 -39.01
N LEU A 8 20.59 -15.77 -38.75
CA LEU A 8 20.43 -15.01 -37.50
C LEU A 8 19.25 -14.02 -37.66
N ALA A 9 18.07 -14.58 -37.92
CA ALA A 9 16.86 -14.01 -37.36
C ALA A 9 16.84 -14.38 -35.88
N LEU A 10 17.39 -13.53 -35.00
CA LEU A 10 17.13 -13.59 -33.56
C LEU A 10 17.56 -12.29 -32.85
N ALA A 11 17.00 -11.15 -33.25
CA ALA A 11 17.19 -9.89 -32.52
C ALA A 11 15.92 -9.01 -32.45
N LEU A 12 14.74 -9.61 -32.61
CA LEU A 12 13.45 -8.92 -32.45
C LEU A 12 12.65 -9.40 -31.24
N LEU A 13 13.28 -10.17 -30.34
CA LEU A 13 12.76 -10.46 -29.00
C LEU A 13 13.36 -9.54 -27.94
N ALA A 14 13.69 -8.30 -28.32
CA ALA A 14 13.67 -7.20 -27.36
C ALA A 14 12.20 -6.85 -27.08
N GLY A 15 11.49 -7.78 -26.44
CA GLY A 15 10.41 -7.43 -25.55
C GLY A 15 11.03 -6.59 -24.45
N CYS A 16 11.20 -5.29 -24.73
CA CYS A 16 11.14 -4.28 -23.69
C CYS A 16 9.73 -4.42 -23.12
N ILE A 17 9.59 -5.37 -22.19
CA ILE A 17 8.61 -5.33 -21.14
C ILE A 17 8.86 -3.97 -20.52
N THR A 18 8.10 -2.98 -20.97
CA THR A 18 7.91 -1.75 -20.23
C THR A 18 7.66 -2.21 -18.81
N PRO A 19 8.44 -1.75 -17.81
CA PRO A 19 7.89 -1.79 -16.47
C PRO A 19 6.58 -1.04 -16.62
N GLN A 20 5.46 -1.76 -16.56
CA GLN A 20 4.18 -1.17 -16.22
C GLN A 20 4.49 -0.52 -14.89
N VAL A 21 4.83 0.77 -14.95
CA VAL A 21 4.74 1.65 -13.80
C VAL A 21 3.25 1.63 -13.54
N THR A 22 2.83 0.64 -12.75
CA THR A 22 1.51 0.53 -12.18
C THR A 22 1.32 1.89 -11.55
N GLN A 23 0.55 2.74 -12.24
CA GLN A 23 0.18 4.06 -11.77
C GLN A 23 -0.19 3.87 -10.31
N SER A 24 0.50 4.58 -9.42
CA SER A 24 0.19 4.58 -7.99
C SER A 24 -1.33 4.63 -7.87
N ALA A 25 -1.92 3.54 -7.39
CA ALA A 25 -3.32 3.51 -7.07
C ALA A 25 -3.57 4.69 -6.11
N GLY A 26 -4.59 5.49 -6.42
CA GLY A 26 -4.75 6.86 -5.91
C GLY A 26 -4.69 6.93 -4.38
N LYS A 27 -4.22 8.08 -3.87
CA LYS A 27 -4.07 8.33 -2.43
C LYS A 27 -4.82 9.57 -1.96
N LEU A 28 -5.34 9.50 -0.74
CA LEU A 28 -5.97 10.62 -0.02
C LEU A 28 -5.28 10.80 1.33
N VAL A 29 -4.91 12.03 1.68
CA VAL A 29 -4.36 12.37 3.00
C VAL A 29 -5.40 13.21 3.74
N THR A 30 -5.93 12.70 4.85
CA THR A 30 -6.91 13.38 5.68
C THR A 30 -6.27 13.91 6.97
N PRO A 31 -6.54 15.16 7.37
CA PRO A 31 -6.20 15.62 8.71
C PRO A 31 -7.06 14.88 9.73
N ALA A 32 -6.58 14.79 10.97
CA ALA A 32 -7.29 14.06 12.00
C ALA A 32 -8.55 14.81 12.49
N THR A 33 -9.71 14.15 12.49
CA THR A 33 -11.00 14.79 12.80
C THR A 33 -11.51 14.56 14.23
N ALA A 34 -10.80 13.78 15.06
CA ALA A 34 -11.31 13.31 16.36
C ALA A 34 -10.35 13.54 17.54
N VAL A 35 -10.93 13.59 18.75
CA VAL A 35 -10.24 13.67 20.06
C VAL A 35 -9.23 12.52 20.20
N GLY A 36 -8.00 12.82 20.65
CA GLY A 36 -6.91 11.84 20.74
C GLY A 36 -6.06 11.72 19.47
N ARG A 37 -6.39 12.46 18.41
CA ARG A 37 -5.54 12.69 17.24
C ARG A 37 -5.26 14.18 17.13
N ASN A 38 -4.07 14.58 16.69
CA ASN A 38 -3.74 16.00 16.55
C ASN A 38 -4.39 16.57 15.28
N PRO A 39 -5.43 17.40 15.38
CA PRO A 39 -6.17 17.90 14.21
C PRO A 39 -5.39 18.99 13.44
N SER A 40 -4.30 19.50 14.00
CA SER A 40 -3.52 20.61 13.42
C SER A 40 -2.37 20.15 12.51
N TRP A 41 -2.20 18.85 12.32
CA TRP A 41 -1.09 18.29 11.56
C TRP A 41 -1.57 17.29 10.52
N THR A 42 -0.99 17.41 9.32
CA THR A 42 -1.21 16.53 8.17
C THR A 42 0.14 16.01 7.71
N PRO A 43 0.27 14.72 7.35
CA PRO A 43 1.51 14.18 6.80
C PRO A 43 1.98 14.91 5.54
N THR A 44 3.29 15.11 5.40
CA THR A 44 3.87 15.69 4.18
C THR A 44 4.01 14.64 3.08
N ALA A 45 4.20 15.09 1.84
CA ALA A 45 4.41 14.19 0.70
C ALA A 45 5.66 13.32 0.86
N GLU A 46 6.73 13.86 1.46
CA GLU A 46 7.98 13.14 1.73
C GLU A 46 7.78 12.05 2.80
N GLU A 47 7.03 12.35 3.86
CA GLU A 47 6.69 11.39 4.91
C GLU A 47 5.88 10.23 4.31
N ILE A 48 4.87 10.54 3.49
CA ILE A 48 4.08 9.52 2.79
C ILE A 48 4.96 8.67 1.86
N ALA A 49 5.85 9.27 1.06
CA ALA A 49 6.72 8.52 0.16
C ALA A 49 7.65 7.55 0.90
N ALA A 50 8.14 7.93 2.08
CA ALA A 50 8.95 7.03 2.93
C ALA A 50 8.13 5.82 3.41
N ILE A 51 6.89 6.06 3.84
CA ILE A 51 5.98 5.00 4.28
C ILE A 51 5.63 4.06 3.13
N GLU A 52 5.29 4.59 1.96
CA GLU A 52 4.98 3.80 0.76
C GLU A 52 6.14 2.87 0.39
N LYS A 53 7.38 3.38 0.49
CA LYS A 53 8.58 2.58 0.27
C LYS A 53 8.74 1.47 1.30
N ASP A 54 8.58 1.78 2.59
CA ASP A 54 8.73 0.79 3.67
C ASP A 54 7.68 -0.33 3.55
N ILE A 55 6.43 0.03 3.25
CA ILE A 55 5.35 -0.94 3.03
C ILE A 55 5.63 -1.74 1.77
N ALA A 56 6.03 -1.12 0.66
CA ALA A 56 6.35 -1.85 -0.58
C ALA A 56 7.46 -2.89 -0.37
N VAL A 57 8.50 -2.56 0.40
CA VAL A 57 9.57 -3.49 0.76
C VAL A 57 9.03 -4.67 1.59
N LEU A 58 8.16 -4.41 2.56
CA LEU A 58 7.58 -5.47 3.38
C LEU A 58 6.62 -6.38 2.60
N LEU A 59 5.78 -5.82 1.73
CA LEU A 59 4.87 -6.60 0.89
C LEU A 59 5.62 -7.40 -0.19
N ALA A 60 6.79 -6.91 -0.63
CA ALA A 60 7.63 -7.61 -1.60
C ALA A 60 8.52 -8.71 -1.00
N ASN A 61 8.75 -8.70 0.31
CA ASN A 61 9.68 -9.62 0.97
C ASN A 61 8.94 -10.63 1.89
N PRO A 62 8.73 -11.89 1.44
CA PRO A 62 8.10 -12.96 2.23
C PRO A 62 8.75 -13.23 3.58
N ASP A 63 10.06 -12.99 3.66
CA ASP A 63 10.91 -13.38 4.77
C ASP A 63 11.06 -12.28 5.84
N GLN A 64 10.66 -11.03 5.55
CA GLN A 64 10.70 -9.92 6.51
C GLN A 64 9.42 -9.86 7.36
N ARG A 65 9.10 -10.98 8.00
CA ARG A 65 7.97 -11.10 8.91
C ARG A 65 8.22 -10.18 10.12
N VAL A 66 7.49 -9.06 10.19
CA VAL A 66 7.25 -8.38 11.46
C VAL A 66 6.63 -9.42 12.40
N PHE A 67 7.30 -9.70 13.53
CA PHE A 67 6.81 -10.66 14.53
C PHE A 67 5.35 -10.36 14.88
N GLY A 68 4.43 -11.30 14.60
CA GLY A 68 2.99 -11.18 14.88
C GLY A 68 2.07 -11.17 13.67
N LEU A 69 2.60 -11.02 12.44
CA LEU A 69 1.84 -11.23 11.21
C LEU A 69 1.83 -12.72 10.84
N GLY A 70 0.64 -13.31 10.70
CA GLY A 70 0.46 -14.70 10.26
C GLY A 70 1.23 -15.00 8.97
N GLN A 71 1.56 -16.29 8.77
CA GLN A 71 2.48 -16.79 7.73
C GLN A 71 2.07 -16.57 6.26
N THR A 72 0.99 -15.85 6.00
CA THR A 72 0.44 -15.60 4.67
C THR A 72 0.65 -14.15 4.30
N LEU A 73 1.55 -13.91 3.36
CA LEU A 73 1.70 -12.63 2.68
C LEU A 73 0.35 -12.16 2.09
N PRO A 74 0.13 -10.85 2.01
CA PRO A 74 -0.89 -10.31 1.12
C PRO A 74 -0.59 -10.66 -0.34
N PRO A 75 -1.62 -10.85 -1.19
CA PRO A 75 -1.43 -11.36 -2.54
C PRO A 75 -0.89 -10.35 -3.56
N HIS A 76 -0.76 -9.05 -3.20
CA HIS A 76 -0.50 -7.97 -4.16
C HIS A 76 0.58 -6.98 -3.68
N PRO A 77 1.37 -6.39 -4.60
CA PRO A 77 2.31 -5.30 -4.31
C PRO A 77 1.58 -4.00 -3.92
N PHE A 78 2.26 -3.12 -3.16
CA PHE A 78 1.67 -1.85 -2.68
C PHE A 78 1.07 -0.97 -3.80
N SER A 79 1.67 -0.99 -4.99
CA SER A 79 1.25 -0.18 -6.13
C SER A 79 -0.16 -0.48 -6.64
N GLU A 80 -0.72 -1.64 -6.30
CA GLU A 80 -2.08 -2.05 -6.66
C GLU A 80 -3.16 -1.49 -5.71
N TYR A 81 -2.76 -0.94 -4.56
CA TYR A 81 -3.70 -0.48 -3.53
C TYR A 81 -3.97 1.02 -3.61
N ILE A 82 -5.24 1.40 -3.54
CA ILE A 82 -5.62 2.77 -3.18
C ILE A 82 -5.47 2.94 -1.67
N ALA A 83 -4.91 4.06 -1.23
CA ALA A 83 -4.58 4.28 0.17
C ALA A 83 -5.14 5.59 0.72
N ARG A 84 -5.68 5.53 1.93
CA ARG A 84 -6.01 6.70 2.75
C ARG A 84 -5.02 6.79 3.90
N PHE A 85 -4.53 7.99 4.17
CA PHE A 85 -3.59 8.27 5.26
C PHE A 85 -4.20 9.29 6.20
N THR A 86 -4.07 9.03 7.50
CA THR A 86 -4.61 9.90 8.54
C THR A 86 -3.57 10.09 9.63
N ALA A 87 -3.39 11.35 10.04
CA ALA A 87 -2.56 11.71 11.19
C ALA A 87 -3.16 11.18 12.50
N ALA A 88 -2.33 10.66 13.39
CA ALA A 88 -2.72 10.27 14.73
C ALA A 88 -1.62 10.55 15.77
N GLY A 89 -2.02 10.68 17.04
CA GLY A 89 -1.09 10.73 18.18
C GLY A 89 -0.73 12.13 18.70
N PRO A 90 -0.07 12.18 19.87
CA PRO A 90 0.40 13.41 20.51
C PRO A 90 1.60 14.02 19.75
N LEU A 91 1.88 15.31 20.00
CA LEU A 91 3.00 16.03 19.37
C LEU A 91 4.35 15.31 19.52
N ASP A 92 4.57 14.65 20.66
CA ASP A 92 5.84 14.00 21.00
C ASP A 92 6.06 12.66 20.28
N ASN A 93 4.98 12.07 19.75
CA ASN A 93 5.01 10.80 19.04
C ASN A 93 3.92 10.78 17.96
N LYS A 94 4.29 11.26 16.77
CA LYS A 94 3.41 11.32 15.61
C LYS A 94 3.32 9.96 14.93
N PHE A 95 2.09 9.51 14.76
CA PHE A 95 1.76 8.29 14.03
C PHE A 95 1.00 8.64 12.75
N ILE A 96 1.20 7.83 11.72
CA ILE A 96 0.37 7.82 10.53
C ILE A 96 -0.39 6.51 10.52
N MET A 97 -1.70 6.60 10.59
CA MET A 97 -2.59 5.48 10.37
C MET A 97 -2.94 5.46 8.89
N GLY A 98 -2.94 4.28 8.29
CA GLY A 98 -3.35 4.14 6.91
C GLY A 98 -4.28 2.97 6.68
N LEU A 99 -5.11 3.13 5.66
CA LEU A 99 -6.04 2.13 5.18
C LEU A 99 -5.83 1.95 3.68
N ALA A 100 -5.54 0.73 3.25
CA ALA A 100 -5.22 0.40 1.88
C ALA A 100 -6.18 -0.69 1.35
N ALA A 101 -6.67 -0.51 0.13
CA ALA A 101 -7.62 -1.42 -0.49
C ALA A 101 -7.40 -1.60 -1.99
N ILE A 102 -7.81 -2.73 -2.57
CA ILE A 102 -7.69 -2.96 -4.01
C ILE A 102 -8.92 -2.36 -4.74
N PRO A 103 -8.74 -1.57 -5.82
CA PRO A 103 -9.84 -0.99 -6.58
C PRO A 103 -10.90 -1.97 -7.09
N SER A 104 -10.54 -3.23 -7.37
CA SER A 104 -11.50 -4.26 -7.79
C SER A 104 -12.41 -4.73 -6.65
N THR A 105 -12.07 -4.43 -5.39
CA THR A 105 -12.82 -4.87 -4.21
C THR A 105 -13.61 -3.75 -3.54
N VAL A 106 -13.24 -2.49 -3.78
CA VAL A 106 -13.90 -1.32 -3.21
C VAL A 106 -14.12 -0.25 -4.27
N PRO A 107 -15.27 0.44 -4.30
CA PRO A 107 -15.48 1.57 -5.20
C PRO A 107 -14.46 2.67 -4.93
N ARG A 108 -13.59 2.94 -5.90
CA ARG A 108 -12.49 3.93 -5.77
C ARG A 108 -13.00 5.31 -5.39
N ASP A 109 -14.05 5.77 -6.04
CA ASP A 109 -14.56 7.14 -5.87
C ASP A 109 -15.13 7.34 -4.47
N GLU A 110 -15.86 6.36 -3.96
CA GLU A 110 -16.40 6.38 -2.59
C GLU A 110 -15.27 6.27 -1.56
N PHE A 111 -14.29 5.39 -1.80
CA PHE A 111 -13.16 5.21 -0.90
C PHE A 111 -12.25 6.43 -0.85
N LEU A 112 -12.00 7.14 -1.95
CA LEU A 112 -11.12 8.31 -1.98
C LEU A 112 -11.86 9.65 -1.81
N ALA A 113 -13.19 9.64 -1.66
CA ALA A 113 -13.94 10.87 -1.42
C ALA A 113 -13.56 11.50 -0.08
N ALA A 114 -13.32 12.82 -0.10
CA ALA A 114 -13.02 13.61 1.10
C ALA A 114 -14.22 13.68 2.08
N SER A 115 -15.45 13.53 1.58
CA SER A 115 -16.68 13.47 2.38
C SER A 115 -16.87 12.12 3.08
N THR A 116 -16.19 11.06 2.62
CA THR A 116 -16.25 9.74 3.25
C THR A 116 -15.52 9.80 4.58
N SER A 117 -16.24 9.55 5.68
CA SER A 117 -15.66 9.47 7.02
C SER A 117 -14.71 8.28 7.15
N ASP A 118 -13.72 8.36 8.05
CA ASP A 118 -12.80 7.24 8.29
C ASP A 118 -13.54 5.96 8.71
N ALA A 119 -14.61 6.08 9.49
CA ALA A 119 -15.43 4.93 9.91
C ALA A 119 -16.08 4.23 8.71
N HIS A 120 -16.67 5.01 7.79
CA HIS A 120 -17.27 4.48 6.56
C HIS A 120 -16.21 3.89 5.63
N ALA A 121 -15.07 4.56 5.48
CA ALA A 121 -13.93 4.04 4.71
C ALA A 121 -13.46 2.69 5.26
N VAL A 122 -13.38 2.56 6.59
CA VAL A 122 -13.06 1.28 7.25
C VAL A 122 -14.09 0.22 6.91
N GLU A 123 -15.39 0.52 6.97
CA GLU A 123 -16.46 -0.43 6.64
C GLU A 123 -16.36 -0.93 5.18
N ILE A 124 -16.20 -0.02 4.22
CA ILE A 124 -16.00 -0.35 2.80
C ILE A 124 -14.75 -1.22 2.61
N SER A 125 -13.68 -0.91 3.34
CA SER A 125 -12.40 -1.59 3.21
C SER A 125 -12.31 -2.96 3.91
N LYS A 126 -13.34 -3.44 4.60
CA LYS A 126 -13.28 -4.75 5.29
C LYS A 126 -13.19 -5.96 4.35
N ALA A 127 -13.09 -5.74 3.03
CA ALA A 127 -12.82 -6.79 2.05
C ALA A 127 -11.52 -7.57 2.37
N PRO A 128 -11.45 -8.86 2.01
CA PRO A 128 -10.38 -9.76 2.42
C PRO A 128 -8.99 -9.38 1.87
N GLN A 129 -8.92 -8.54 0.84
CA GLN A 129 -7.68 -8.15 0.15
C GLN A 129 -7.18 -6.77 0.59
N ASN A 130 -7.58 -6.30 1.78
CA ASN A 130 -7.29 -4.96 2.26
C ASN A 130 -6.52 -5.01 3.58
N PHE A 131 -5.80 -3.93 3.89
CA PHE A 131 -5.01 -3.85 5.11
C PHE A 131 -5.02 -2.47 5.75
N GLN A 132 -4.77 -2.48 7.05
CA GLN A 132 -4.59 -1.29 7.88
C GLN A 132 -3.17 -1.27 8.41
N PHE A 133 -2.59 -0.10 8.62
CA PHE A 133 -1.25 0.00 9.19
C PHE A 133 -1.10 1.23 10.08
N ILE A 134 -0.09 1.17 10.95
CA ILE A 134 0.35 2.25 11.83
C ILE A 134 1.85 2.44 11.64
N TYR A 135 2.25 3.65 11.30
CA TYR A 135 3.64 4.03 11.13
C TYR A 135 4.06 5.06 12.18
N ASN A 136 5.21 4.87 12.82
CA ASN A 136 5.80 5.85 13.74
C ASN A 136 6.80 6.73 13.00
N LEU A 137 6.49 8.02 12.88
CA LEU A 137 7.36 8.97 12.16
C LEU A 137 8.68 9.25 12.87
N LYS A 138 8.67 9.28 14.21
CA LYS A 138 9.87 9.56 15.01
C LYS A 138 10.89 8.44 14.90
N GLN A 139 10.41 7.19 14.93
CA GLN A 139 11.25 6.00 14.83
C GLN A 139 11.52 5.57 13.39
N LYS A 140 10.80 6.15 12.41
CA LYS A 140 10.82 5.75 11.00
C LYS A 140 10.61 4.25 10.83
N HIS A 141 9.55 3.75 11.47
CA HIS A 141 9.29 2.32 11.55
C HIS A 141 7.80 2.00 11.47
N LEU A 142 7.47 0.93 10.74
CA LEU A 142 6.13 0.37 10.69
C LEU A 142 5.82 -0.34 12.01
N VAL A 143 4.96 0.25 12.84
CA VAL A 143 4.59 -0.32 14.14
C VAL A 143 3.77 -1.59 13.96
N GLU A 144 2.81 -1.53 13.04
CA GLU A 144 1.86 -2.61 12.83
C GLU A 144 1.26 -2.53 11.42
N ILE A 145 0.98 -3.69 10.84
CA ILE A 145 0.12 -3.86 9.68
C ILE A 145 -0.82 -5.03 9.97
N ARG A 146 -2.10 -4.89 9.61
CA ARG A 146 -3.16 -5.89 9.84
C ARG A 146 -3.94 -6.09 8.55
N PHE A 147 -4.07 -7.34 8.12
CA PHE A 147 -4.90 -7.73 6.97
C PHE A 147 -6.31 -8.08 7.44
N ASN A 148 -7.34 -7.63 6.72
CA ASN A 148 -8.74 -7.76 7.17
C ASN A 148 -9.25 -9.21 7.11
N LYS A 149 -8.69 -10.08 6.26
CA LYS A 149 -8.78 -11.55 6.33
C LYS A 149 -7.52 -12.16 5.71
N GLN A 150 -7.05 -13.28 6.25
CA GLN A 150 -6.01 -14.05 5.56
C GLN A 150 -6.58 -14.61 4.24
N PRO A 151 -5.86 -14.51 3.11
CA PRO A 151 -6.19 -15.34 1.96
C PRO A 151 -6.07 -16.81 2.39
N ALA A 152 -7.21 -17.50 2.36
CA ALA A 152 -7.40 -18.91 2.74
C ALA A 152 -7.11 -19.24 4.22
N GLN A 153 -8.12 -19.08 5.08
CA GLN A 153 -8.41 -20.12 6.07
C GLN A 153 -9.59 -20.94 5.54
N PRO A 154 -9.50 -22.28 5.53
CA PRO A 154 -10.60 -23.16 5.15
C PRO A 154 -11.83 -22.97 6.07
#